data_AF-A0A7S0VA00-F1
#
_entry.id   AF-A0A7S0VA00-F1
#
_cell.length_a   1.000
_cell.length_b   1.000
_cell.length_c   1.000
_cell.angle_alpha   90.00
_cell.angle_beta   90.00
_cell.angle_gamma   90.00
#
_symmetry.space_group_name_H-M   'P 1'
#
loop_
_entity.id
_entity.type
_entity.pdbx_description
1 polymer ?
#
loop_
_entity_poly.entity_id
_entity_poly.type
_entity_poly.pdbx_seq_one_letter_code
_entity_poly.pdbx_strand_id
1 'polypeptide(L)'
;MCTIEKLLIKGIRSFSPENEQAITFYKPITLIVGANGAGKTTIIEALRNACTGELPPNCRQGHSFIMDPKVAKETEVKALVKLRFRTAAGQPVVITRLFQLTQKKSQLQFKSLDATLLTADKSSGTQHAVSRKCADIDRAVPAMMGVSKAVLENVIFVHQEESSWPLAEAKVLKDKFDDIFAATKYTRAVESLRKLRLEKAQGLREAKLMAEAAKNRREQALALAKDKTAAMERAAAAERGIA
;
A
#
# COMPACT_ATOMS: atom_id res chain seq x y z
N MET A 1 -10.23 -15.25 -14.39
CA MET A 1 -9.44 -14.17 -15.03
C MET A 1 -10.07 -12.84 -14.69
N CYS A 2 -9.29 -11.86 -14.23
CA CYS A 2 -9.78 -10.49 -13.99
C CYS A 2 -9.94 -9.75 -15.32
N THR A 3 -11.04 -9.03 -15.53
CA THR A 3 -11.29 -8.32 -16.80
C THR A 3 -11.99 -6.99 -16.59
N ILE A 4 -11.50 -5.92 -17.23
CA ILE A 4 -12.22 -4.65 -17.32
C ILE A 4 -13.38 -4.78 -18.31
N GLU A 5 -14.52 -4.18 -18.01
CA GLU A 5 -15.75 -4.32 -18.81
C GLU A 5 -16.21 -2.97 -19.37
N LYS A 6 -16.30 -1.95 -18.51
CA LYS A 6 -16.82 -0.63 -18.92
C LYS A 6 -16.19 0.49 -18.09
N LEU A 7 -15.76 1.55 -18.75
CA LEU A 7 -15.29 2.79 -18.12
C LEU A 7 -16.25 3.92 -18.46
N LEU A 8 -16.52 4.77 -17.50
CA LEU A 8 -17.32 5.98 -17.68
C LEU A 8 -16.54 7.17 -17.14
N ILE A 9 -16.40 8.20 -17.97
CA ILE A 9 -15.59 9.38 -17.71
C ILE A 9 -16.49 10.62 -17.87
N LYS A 10 -16.36 11.57 -16.95
CA LYS A 10 -17.04 12.87 -16.99
C LYS A 10 -16.14 13.93 -16.36
N GLY A 11 -16.03 15.11 -16.96
CA GLY A 11 -15.28 16.26 -16.41
C GLY A 11 -13.76 16.05 -16.29
N ILE A 12 -13.17 15.08 -16.99
CA ILE A 12 -11.73 14.79 -16.97
C ILE A 12 -11.10 15.34 -18.25
N ARG A 13 -10.13 16.26 -18.13
CA ARG A 13 -9.45 16.93 -19.26
C ARG A 13 -10.43 17.41 -20.35
N SER A 14 -10.43 16.77 -21.53
CA SER A 14 -11.29 17.10 -22.68
C SER A 14 -12.69 16.48 -22.59
N PHE A 15 -12.95 15.59 -21.64
CA PHE A 15 -14.28 15.01 -21.42
C PHE A 15 -15.19 16.00 -20.72
N SER A 16 -16.30 16.36 -21.39
CA SER A 16 -17.27 17.34 -20.89
C SER A 16 -17.75 17.01 -19.46
N PRO A 17 -17.96 18.02 -18.61
CA PRO A 17 -18.55 17.87 -17.29
C PRO A 17 -20.08 17.76 -17.34
N GLU A 18 -20.71 17.95 -18.50
CA GLU A 18 -22.17 17.82 -18.66
C GLU A 18 -22.56 16.39 -19.01
N ASN A 19 -21.78 15.76 -19.91
CA ASN A 19 -22.11 14.46 -20.50
C ASN A 19 -21.18 13.35 -20.02
N GLU A 20 -21.77 12.21 -19.67
CA GLU A 20 -21.02 10.99 -19.36
C GLU A 20 -20.61 10.28 -20.64
N GLN A 21 -19.31 10.03 -20.80
CA GLN A 21 -18.78 9.25 -21.91
C GLN A 21 -18.44 7.85 -21.44
N ALA A 22 -19.06 6.85 -22.07
CA ALA A 22 -18.91 5.46 -21.71
C ALA A 22 -18.14 4.67 -22.77
N ILE A 23 -17.13 3.92 -22.33
CA ILE A 23 -16.26 3.08 -23.16
C ILE A 23 -16.45 1.64 -22.71
N THR A 24 -16.78 0.75 -23.65
CA THR A 24 -16.90 -0.69 -23.41
C THR A 24 -15.64 -1.38 -23.89
N PHE A 25 -15.05 -2.23 -23.04
CA PHE A 25 -13.86 -3.00 -23.38
C PHE A 25 -14.25 -4.40 -23.86
N TYR A 26 -13.70 -4.78 -25.00
CA TYR A 26 -13.91 -6.06 -25.66
C TYR A 26 -12.70 -6.97 -25.50
N LYS A 27 -12.95 -8.28 -25.62
CA LYS A 27 -11.94 -9.34 -25.56
C LYS A 27 -11.77 -9.95 -26.95
N PRO A 28 -10.55 -10.33 -27.35
CA PRO A 28 -9.30 -10.18 -26.61
C PRO A 28 -8.67 -8.78 -26.75
N ILE A 29 -9.12 -7.98 -27.72
CA ILE A 29 -8.52 -6.69 -28.08
C ILE A 29 -9.61 -5.61 -28.14
N THR A 30 -9.27 -4.42 -27.62
CA THR A 30 -10.07 -3.20 -27.79
C THR A 30 -9.23 -2.17 -28.53
N LEU A 31 -9.67 -1.74 -29.71
CA LEU A 31 -8.98 -0.73 -30.51
C LEU A 31 -9.52 0.67 -30.17
N ILE A 32 -8.66 1.58 -29.72
CA ILE A 32 -9.00 2.98 -29.44
C ILE A 32 -8.27 3.87 -30.45
N VAL A 33 -9.03 4.44 -31.40
CA VAL A 33 -8.51 5.32 -32.46
C VAL A 33 -9.16 6.70 -32.39
N GLY A 34 -8.47 7.70 -32.94
CA GLY A 34 -8.94 9.08 -32.97
C GLY A 34 -7.80 10.06 -33.23
N ALA A 35 -8.15 11.31 -33.53
CA ALA A 35 -7.18 12.37 -33.78
C ALA A 35 -6.27 12.65 -32.55
N ASN A 36 -5.17 13.37 -32.78
CA ASN A 36 -4.36 13.89 -31.69
C ASN A 36 -5.19 14.87 -30.86
N GLY A 37 -5.08 14.79 -29.53
CA GLY A 37 -5.93 15.58 -28.62
C GLY A 37 -7.34 15.03 -28.39
N ALA A 38 -7.74 13.92 -29.04
CA ALA A 38 -9.08 13.33 -28.84
C ALA A 38 -9.30 12.66 -27.46
N GLY A 39 -8.31 12.70 -26.55
CA GLY A 39 -8.43 12.12 -25.21
C GLY A 39 -8.06 10.64 -25.10
N LYS A 40 -7.40 10.05 -26.11
CA LYS A 40 -6.96 8.63 -26.08
C LYS A 40 -6.10 8.33 -24.84
N THR A 41 -5.07 9.14 -24.60
CA THR A 41 -4.19 9.03 -23.43
C THR A 41 -4.98 9.21 -22.13
N THR A 42 -5.97 10.10 -22.13
CA THR A 42 -6.86 10.36 -20.98
C THR A 42 -7.70 9.15 -20.58
N ILE A 43 -8.06 8.28 -21.53
CA ILE A 43 -8.73 7.02 -21.22
C ILE A 43 -7.82 6.12 -20.39
N ILE A 44 -6.54 6.00 -20.77
CA ILE A 44 -5.56 5.18 -20.05
C ILE A 44 -5.23 5.78 -18.67
N GLU A 45 -5.10 7.09 -18.59
CA GLU A 45 -4.97 7.83 -17.33
C GLU A 45 -6.16 7.60 -16.39
N ALA A 46 -7.38 7.63 -16.91
CA ALA A 46 -8.58 7.34 -16.13
C ALA A 46 -8.62 5.88 -15.65
N LEU A 47 -8.15 4.92 -16.46
CA LEU A 47 -7.99 3.52 -16.03
C LEU A 47 -6.97 3.38 -14.90
N ARG A 48 -5.78 4.00 -15.04
CA ARG A 48 -4.74 4.04 -14.00
C ARG A 48 -5.31 4.61 -12.71
N ASN A 49 -5.93 5.79 -12.78
CA ASN A 49 -6.51 6.47 -11.64
C ASN A 49 -7.64 5.65 -10.98
N ALA A 50 -8.54 5.05 -11.76
CA ALA A 50 -9.59 4.18 -11.24
C ALA A 50 -9.01 3.03 -10.40
N CYS A 51 -7.96 2.38 -10.92
CA CYS A 51 -7.38 1.19 -10.32
C CYS A 51 -6.45 1.48 -9.13
N THR A 52 -5.71 2.58 -9.16
CA THR A 52 -4.62 2.83 -8.18
C THR A 52 -4.75 4.10 -7.38
N GLY A 53 -5.63 5.02 -7.80
CA GLY A 53 -5.83 6.33 -7.19
C GLY A 53 -4.80 7.37 -7.61
N GLU A 54 -3.73 6.96 -8.31
CA GLU A 54 -2.69 7.89 -8.75
C GLU A 54 -3.21 8.84 -9.83
N LEU A 55 -2.77 10.09 -9.74
CA LEU A 55 -3.01 11.08 -10.78
C LEU A 55 -1.95 10.92 -11.87
N PRO A 56 -2.24 11.33 -13.12
CA PRO A 56 -1.23 11.34 -14.18
C PRO A 56 -0.01 12.20 -13.80
N PRO A 57 1.17 11.88 -14.35
CA PRO A 57 2.33 12.74 -14.19
C PRO A 57 2.02 14.13 -14.77
N ASN A 58 2.73 15.14 -14.29
CA ASN A 58 2.56 16.54 -14.72
C ASN A 58 1.17 17.14 -14.40
N CYS A 59 0.39 16.50 -13.52
CA CYS A 59 -0.81 17.09 -12.95
C CYS A 59 -0.48 18.00 -11.78
N ARG A 60 -0.36 19.32 -12.02
CA ARG A 60 -0.12 20.38 -11.01
C ARG A 60 -1.09 20.26 -9.83
N GLN A 61 -0.78 19.43 -8.83
CA GLN A 61 -1.65 19.08 -7.70
C GLN A 61 -3.08 18.62 -8.13
N GLY A 62 -3.19 17.93 -9.26
CA GLY A 62 -4.46 17.43 -9.81
C GLY A 62 -5.26 18.43 -10.65
N HIS A 63 -4.82 19.70 -10.77
CA HIS A 63 -5.59 20.76 -11.46
C HIS A 63 -5.80 20.46 -12.95
N SER A 64 -4.80 19.91 -13.63
CA SER A 64 -4.87 19.62 -15.07
C SER A 64 -5.49 18.27 -15.40
N PHE A 65 -5.88 17.48 -14.40
CA PHE A 65 -6.62 16.24 -14.61
C PHE A 65 -8.11 16.50 -14.80
N ILE A 66 -8.64 17.50 -14.08
CA ILE A 66 -10.04 17.93 -14.19
C ILE A 66 -10.15 18.97 -15.31
N MET A 67 -11.28 19.02 -16.01
CA MET A 67 -11.53 20.10 -16.97
C MET A 67 -11.45 21.45 -16.26
N ASP A 68 -10.74 22.41 -16.85
CA ASP A 68 -10.61 23.75 -16.28
C ASP A 68 -12.00 24.42 -16.20
N PRO A 69 -12.44 24.88 -15.00
CA PRO A 69 -13.73 25.54 -14.84
C PRO A 69 -13.91 26.75 -15.76
N LYS A 70 -12.82 27.45 -16.10
CA LYS A 70 -12.85 28.58 -17.06
C LYS A 70 -13.26 28.14 -18.46
N VAL A 71 -12.82 26.96 -18.89
CA VAL A 71 -13.19 26.38 -20.20
C VAL A 71 -14.63 25.92 -20.18
N ALA A 72 -15.07 25.32 -19.07
CA ALA A 72 -16.46 24.93 -18.85
C ALA A 72 -17.40 26.14 -18.65
N LYS A 73 -16.85 27.34 -18.41
CA LYS A 73 -17.60 28.55 -18.02
C LYS A 73 -18.42 28.37 -16.73
N GLU A 74 -17.91 27.54 -15.83
CA GLU A 74 -18.51 27.26 -14.53
C GLU A 74 -17.55 27.69 -13.40
N THR A 75 -18.09 27.91 -12.19
CA THR A 75 -17.27 28.19 -11.00
C THR A 75 -16.68 26.92 -10.38
N GLU A 76 -17.30 25.77 -10.64
CA GLU A 76 -16.91 24.47 -10.11
C GLU A 76 -17.18 23.39 -11.14
N VAL A 77 -16.17 22.56 -11.41
CA VAL A 77 -16.32 21.36 -12.23
C VAL A 77 -16.24 20.13 -11.34
N LYS A 78 -17.26 19.27 -11.43
CA LYS A 78 -17.27 17.93 -10.84
C LYS A 78 -16.89 16.91 -11.89
N ALA A 79 -15.96 16.04 -11.55
CA ALA A 79 -15.53 14.98 -12.43
C ALA A 79 -15.74 13.61 -11.81
N LEU A 80 -15.91 12.63 -12.68
CA LEU A 80 -16.20 11.26 -12.33
C LEU A 80 -15.39 10.31 -13.20
N VAL A 81 -14.79 9.32 -12.54
CA VAL A 81 -14.21 8.15 -13.18
C VAL A 81 -14.85 6.92 -12.56
N LYS A 82 -15.64 6.19 -13.36
CA LYS A 82 -16.37 5.00 -12.92
C LYS A 82 -15.95 3.79 -13.75
N LEU A 83 -15.31 2.82 -13.10
CA LEU A 83 -14.80 1.61 -13.73
C LEU A 83 -15.58 0.39 -13.24
N ARG A 84 -16.13 -0.36 -14.19
CA ARG A 84 -16.65 -1.71 -13.99
C ARG A 84 -15.62 -2.73 -14.44
N PHE A 85 -15.28 -3.64 -13.55
CA PHE A 85 -14.43 -4.79 -13.84
C PHE A 85 -14.97 -6.03 -13.14
N ARG A 86 -14.48 -7.19 -13.56
CA ARG A 86 -14.79 -8.48 -12.97
C ARG A 86 -13.54 -9.05 -12.31
N THR A 87 -13.65 -9.46 -11.06
CA THR A 87 -12.53 -10.06 -10.32
C THR A 87 -12.15 -11.43 -10.87
N ALA A 88 -11.01 -11.96 -10.43
CA ALA A 88 -10.58 -13.32 -10.78
C ALA A 88 -11.64 -14.39 -10.42
N ALA A 89 -12.42 -14.15 -9.36
CA ALA A 89 -13.52 -15.01 -8.90
C ALA A 89 -14.87 -14.73 -9.59
N GLY A 90 -14.86 -14.01 -10.72
CA GLY A 90 -16.06 -13.75 -11.53
C GLY A 90 -17.01 -12.70 -10.96
N GLN A 91 -16.65 -12.01 -9.87
CA GLN A 91 -17.55 -11.04 -9.23
C GLN A 91 -17.49 -9.68 -9.93
N PRO A 92 -18.64 -9.09 -10.29
CA PRO A 92 -18.68 -7.74 -10.83
C PRO A 92 -18.41 -6.74 -9.70
N VAL A 93 -17.51 -5.80 -9.98
CA VAL A 93 -17.13 -4.71 -9.09
C VAL A 93 -17.20 -3.41 -9.86
N VAL A 94 -17.76 -2.37 -9.23
CA VAL A 94 -17.80 -1.02 -9.77
C VAL A 94 -17.13 -0.07 -8.80
N ILE A 95 -16.09 0.62 -9.27
CA ILE A 95 -15.39 1.67 -8.53
C ILE A 95 -15.83 2.99 -9.11
N THR A 96 -16.11 3.96 -8.24
CA THR A 96 -16.49 5.31 -8.61
C THR A 96 -15.57 6.28 -7.86
N ARG A 97 -14.75 7.04 -8.59
CA ARG A 97 -13.92 8.11 -8.04
C ARG A 97 -14.48 9.44 -8.47
N LEU A 98 -14.62 10.35 -7.49
CA LEU A 98 -15.22 11.66 -7.67
C LEU A 98 -14.18 12.73 -7.34
N PHE A 99 -14.13 13.75 -8.19
CA PHE A 99 -13.22 14.86 -8.04
C PHE A 99 -13.98 16.18 -8.21
N GLN A 100 -13.44 17.23 -7.63
CA GLN A 100 -13.98 18.56 -7.72
C GLN A 100 -12.84 19.55 -7.92
N LEU A 101 -12.99 20.43 -8.90
CA LEU A 101 -12.10 21.56 -9.14
C LEU A 101 -12.91 22.84 -9.06
N THR A 102 -12.63 23.66 -8.05
CA THR A 102 -13.35 24.93 -7.82
C THR A 102 -12.44 26.11 -8.13
N GLN A 103 -12.94 27.07 -8.89
CA GLN A 103 -12.26 28.32 -9.14
C GLN A 103 -12.54 29.30 -8.00
N LYS A 104 -11.51 29.57 -7.19
CA LYS A 104 -11.51 30.66 -6.21
C LYS A 104 -10.94 31.93 -6.85
N LYS A 105 -11.05 33.07 -6.14
CA LYS A 105 -10.65 34.40 -6.62
C LYS A 105 -9.24 34.45 -7.26
N SER A 106 -8.25 33.76 -6.69
CA SER A 106 -6.86 33.79 -7.17
C SER A 106 -6.25 32.42 -7.48
N GLN A 107 -6.93 31.33 -7.13
CA GLN A 107 -6.37 29.98 -7.21
C GLN A 107 -7.46 28.95 -7.57
N LEU A 108 -7.03 27.89 -8.25
CA LEU A 108 -7.86 26.69 -8.41
C LEU A 108 -7.67 25.81 -7.17
N GLN A 109 -8.77 25.26 -6.65
CA GLN A 109 -8.74 24.30 -5.56
C GLN A 109 -9.23 22.94 -6.05
N PHE A 110 -8.32 21.98 -6.08
CA PHE A 110 -8.64 20.58 -6.32
C PHE A 110 -9.03 19.86 -5.03
N LYS A 111 -10.04 18.99 -5.12
CA LYS A 111 -10.47 18.11 -4.03
C LYS A 111 -10.83 16.74 -4.60
N SER A 112 -10.23 15.69 -4.05
CA SER A 112 -10.73 14.32 -4.21
C SER A 112 -11.84 14.09 -3.19
N LEU A 113 -13.00 13.64 -3.65
CA LEU A 113 -14.10 13.21 -2.79
C LEU A 113 -13.95 11.72 -2.47
N ASP A 114 -14.70 11.25 -1.47
CA ASP A 114 -14.69 9.83 -1.10
C ASP A 114 -15.13 8.96 -2.28
N ALA A 115 -14.34 7.92 -2.54
CA ALA A 115 -14.62 6.98 -3.60
C ALA A 115 -15.60 5.90 -3.10
N THR A 116 -16.46 5.41 -3.99
CA THR A 116 -17.42 4.36 -3.67
C THR A 116 -17.09 3.07 -4.40
N LEU A 117 -17.23 1.96 -3.67
CA LEU A 117 -17.01 0.62 -4.19
C LEU A 117 -18.32 -0.16 -4.09
N LEU A 118 -18.82 -0.61 -5.24
CA LEU A 118 -19.97 -1.49 -5.33
C LEU A 118 -19.49 -2.90 -5.62
N THR A 119 -19.83 -3.85 -4.77
CA THR A 119 -19.57 -5.28 -4.97
C THR A 119 -20.89 -6.04 -4.95
N ALA A 120 -21.09 -6.97 -5.88
CA ALA A 120 -22.20 -7.92 -5.78
C ALA A 120 -21.85 -9.02 -4.78
N ASP A 121 -22.77 -9.32 -3.87
CA ASP A 121 -22.64 -10.48 -2.99
C ASP A 121 -22.94 -11.78 -3.75
N LYS A 122 -22.09 -12.79 -3.52
CA LYS A 122 -22.14 -14.10 -4.19
C LYS A 122 -23.39 -14.89 -3.83
N SER A 123 -23.89 -14.74 -2.61
CA SER A 123 -25.01 -15.53 -2.08
C SER A 123 -26.38 -14.94 -2.40
N SER A 124 -26.51 -13.62 -2.38
CA SER A 124 -27.81 -12.96 -2.44
C SER A 124 -28.10 -12.27 -3.76
N GLY A 125 -27.08 -12.07 -4.63
CA GLY A 125 -27.21 -11.26 -5.84
C GLY A 125 -27.42 -9.76 -5.57
N THR A 126 -27.52 -9.36 -4.30
CA THR A 126 -27.70 -7.98 -3.88
C THR A 126 -26.40 -7.20 -4.04
N GLN A 127 -26.50 -5.98 -4.57
CA GLN A 127 -25.35 -5.08 -4.66
C GLN A 127 -25.15 -4.40 -3.31
N HIS A 128 -23.96 -4.55 -2.75
CA HIS A 128 -23.55 -3.81 -1.56
C HIS A 128 -22.66 -2.64 -1.95
N ALA A 129 -23.16 -1.44 -1.69
CA ALA A 129 -22.40 -0.22 -1.82
C ALA A 129 -21.64 0.05 -0.53
N VAL A 130 -20.31 0.11 -0.59
CA VAL A 130 -19.48 0.52 0.53
C VAL A 130 -18.74 1.80 0.14
N SER A 131 -19.08 2.90 0.79
CA SER A 131 -18.25 4.12 0.74
C SER A 131 -17.03 3.90 1.63
N ARG A 132 -15.83 4.15 1.10
CA ARG A 132 -14.57 3.99 1.83
C ARG A 132 -13.67 5.19 1.57
N LYS A 133 -12.74 5.45 2.49
CA LYS A 133 -11.69 6.45 2.25
C LYS A 133 -10.87 6.02 1.02
N CYS A 134 -10.39 7.00 0.25
CA CYS A 134 -9.59 6.74 -0.96
C CYS A 134 -8.42 5.78 -0.69
N ALA A 135 -7.70 5.96 0.42
CA ALA A 135 -6.56 5.13 0.80
C ALA A 135 -6.92 3.64 0.98
N ASP A 136 -8.14 3.32 1.41
CA ASP A 136 -8.59 1.93 1.56
C ASP A 136 -8.94 1.32 0.19
N ILE A 137 -9.49 2.13 -0.71
CA ILE A 137 -9.83 1.73 -2.08
C ILE A 137 -8.56 1.50 -2.90
N ASP A 138 -7.55 2.36 -2.75
CA ASP A 138 -6.27 2.27 -3.44
C ASP A 138 -5.52 0.97 -3.11
N ARG A 139 -5.79 0.37 -1.94
CA ARG A 139 -5.27 -0.96 -1.56
C ARG A 139 -6.21 -2.09 -1.97
N ALA A 140 -7.52 -1.90 -1.79
CA ALA A 140 -8.51 -2.95 -2.04
C ALA A 140 -8.64 -3.28 -3.52
N VAL A 141 -8.61 -2.29 -4.41
CA VAL A 141 -8.86 -2.48 -5.84
C VAL A 141 -7.79 -3.33 -6.52
N PRO A 142 -6.48 -3.03 -6.38
CA PRO A 142 -5.43 -3.90 -6.90
C PRO A 142 -5.55 -5.34 -6.38
N ALA A 143 -5.83 -5.49 -5.07
CA ALA A 143 -6.03 -6.81 -4.47
C ALA A 143 -7.23 -7.57 -5.07
N MET A 144 -8.36 -6.91 -5.32
CA MET A 144 -9.53 -7.51 -5.98
C MET A 144 -9.26 -7.85 -7.45
N MET A 145 -8.41 -7.08 -8.13
CA MET A 145 -7.94 -7.38 -9.49
C MET A 145 -6.93 -8.54 -9.51
N GLY A 146 -6.34 -8.89 -8.37
CA GLY A 146 -5.32 -9.94 -8.25
C GLY A 146 -3.95 -9.49 -8.75
N VAL A 147 -3.69 -8.19 -8.79
CA VAL A 147 -2.46 -7.59 -9.33
C VAL A 147 -1.94 -6.54 -8.36
N SER A 148 -0.62 -6.39 -8.23
CA SER A 148 -0.06 -5.34 -7.35
C SER A 148 -0.28 -3.94 -7.94
N LYS A 149 -0.33 -2.93 -7.07
CA LYS A 149 -0.40 -1.52 -7.49
C LYS A 149 0.74 -1.17 -8.47
N ALA A 150 1.96 -1.61 -8.16
CA ALA A 150 3.13 -1.37 -9.00
C ALA A 150 3.00 -1.97 -10.41
N VAL A 151 2.40 -3.16 -10.55
CA VAL A 151 2.16 -3.76 -11.88
C VAL A 151 1.08 -3.00 -12.66
N LEU A 152 0.03 -2.53 -11.98
CA LEU A 152 -0.99 -1.68 -12.63
C LEU A 152 -0.39 -0.38 -13.16
N GLU A 153 0.60 0.21 -12.48
CA GLU A 153 1.19 1.51 -12.85
C GLU A 153 2.37 1.40 -13.81
N ASN A 154 3.26 0.43 -13.59
CA ASN A 154 4.51 0.32 -14.34
C ASN A 154 4.46 -0.71 -15.48
N VAL A 155 3.39 -1.51 -15.58
CA VAL A 155 3.25 -2.53 -16.63
C VAL A 155 1.94 -2.43 -17.41
N ILE A 156 0.78 -2.34 -16.73
CA ILE A 156 -0.54 -2.43 -17.40
C ILE A 156 -1.02 -1.06 -17.91
N PHE A 157 -1.07 -0.05 -17.04
CA PHE A 157 -1.55 1.30 -17.36
C PHE A 157 -0.43 2.33 -17.27
N VAL A 158 0.70 2.04 -17.91
CA VAL A 158 1.85 2.93 -17.97
C VAL A 158 1.46 4.23 -18.67
N HIS A 159 1.86 5.36 -18.09
CA HIS A 159 1.64 6.64 -18.74
C HIS A 159 2.48 6.74 -20.01
N GLN A 160 1.96 7.41 -21.04
CA GLN A 160 2.62 7.51 -22.34
C GLN A 160 4.04 8.09 -22.23
N GLU A 161 4.21 9.15 -21.43
CA GLU A 161 5.51 9.79 -21.19
C GLU A 161 6.50 8.92 -20.38
N GLU A 162 5.99 7.91 -19.67
CA GLU A 162 6.79 7.00 -18.82
C GLU A 162 6.97 5.61 -19.47
N SER A 163 6.47 5.41 -20.69
CA SER A 163 6.42 4.10 -21.35
C SER A 163 7.79 3.51 -21.68
N SER A 164 8.79 4.36 -21.89
CA SER A 164 10.17 3.98 -22.17
C SER A 164 11.01 3.75 -20.91
N TRP A 165 10.40 3.65 -19.72
CA TRP A 165 11.12 3.40 -18.47
C TRP A 165 12.05 2.16 -18.48
N PRO A 166 11.80 1.08 -19.25
CA PRO A 166 12.75 -0.04 -19.32
C PRO A 166 14.10 0.34 -19.94
N LEU A 167 14.15 1.45 -20.68
CA LEU A 167 15.36 2.01 -21.30
C LEU A 167 15.95 3.17 -20.49
N ALA A 168 15.38 3.46 -19.32
CA ALA A 168 15.90 4.51 -18.44
C ALA A 168 17.23 4.09 -17.79
N GLU A 169 17.86 5.05 -17.12
CA GLU A 169 19.09 4.82 -16.36
C GLU A 169 18.95 3.73 -15.28
N ALA A 170 20.06 3.09 -14.94
CA ALA A 170 20.10 1.90 -14.08
C ALA A 170 19.39 2.08 -12.73
N LYS A 171 19.43 3.28 -12.16
CA LYS A 171 18.76 3.61 -10.90
C LYS A 171 17.23 3.55 -11.03
N VAL A 172 16.66 4.27 -12.00
CA VAL A 172 15.21 4.29 -12.26
C VAL A 172 14.70 2.89 -12.62
N LEU A 173 15.46 2.17 -13.44
CA LEU A 173 15.15 0.80 -13.81
C LEU A 173 15.07 -0.12 -12.58
N LYS A 174 16.09 -0.05 -11.71
CA LYS A 174 16.15 -0.82 -10.47
C LYS A 174 15.00 -0.49 -9.54
N ASP A 175 14.71 0.80 -9.33
CA ASP A 175 13.63 1.24 -8.44
C ASP A 175 12.27 0.68 -8.92
N LYS A 176 11.99 0.74 -10.22
CA LYS A 176 10.74 0.15 -10.78
C LYS A 176 10.71 -1.38 -10.69
N PHE A 177 11.83 -2.07 -10.87
CA PHE A 177 11.89 -3.52 -10.67
C PHE A 177 11.66 -3.90 -9.21
N ASP A 178 12.29 -3.19 -8.28
CA ASP A 178 12.14 -3.42 -6.84
C ASP A 178 10.68 -3.20 -6.40
N ASP A 179 9.99 -2.21 -6.99
CA ASP A 179 8.56 -1.95 -6.77
C ASP A 179 7.67 -3.05 -7.36
N ILE A 180 7.94 -3.50 -8.59
CA ILE A 180 7.16 -4.56 -9.26
C ILE A 180 7.27 -5.88 -8.50
N PHE A 181 8.49 -6.25 -8.10
CA PHE A 181 8.76 -7.50 -7.38
C PHE A 181 8.59 -7.40 -5.86
N ALA A 182 8.26 -6.20 -5.34
CA ALA A 182 8.17 -5.91 -3.91
C ALA A 182 9.39 -6.41 -3.11
N ALA A 183 10.58 -6.38 -3.72
CA ALA A 183 11.81 -6.97 -3.16
C ALA A 183 12.19 -6.28 -1.83
N THR A 184 11.89 -4.99 -1.70
CA THR A 184 12.14 -4.19 -0.49
C THR A 184 11.49 -4.75 0.77
N LYS A 185 10.31 -5.39 0.67
CA LYS A 185 9.64 -6.02 1.81
C LYS A 185 10.46 -7.19 2.36
N TYR A 186 11.01 -8.01 1.48
CA TYR A 186 11.85 -9.14 1.86
C TYR A 186 13.19 -8.66 2.42
N THR A 187 13.82 -7.67 1.80
CA THR A 187 15.08 -7.09 2.29
C THR A 187 14.92 -6.53 3.71
N ARG A 188 13.86 -5.76 3.97
CA ARG A 188 13.56 -5.22 5.32
C ARG A 188 13.27 -6.32 6.34
N ALA A 189 12.56 -7.38 5.94
CA ALA A 189 12.28 -8.50 6.83
C ALA A 189 13.58 -9.23 7.22
N VAL A 190 14.49 -9.45 6.27
CA VAL A 190 15.80 -10.06 6.52
C VAL A 190 16.66 -9.18 7.43
N GLU A 191 16.70 -7.87 7.20
CA GLU A 191 17.41 -6.93 8.09
C GLU A 191 16.85 -6.95 9.51
N SER A 192 15.52 -6.97 9.65
CA SER A 192 14.85 -7.04 10.95
C SER A 192 15.20 -8.34 11.68
N LEU A 193 15.22 -9.48 10.97
CA LEU A 193 15.63 -10.77 11.53
C LEU A 193 17.12 -10.79 11.94
N ARG A 194 18.00 -10.16 11.17
CA ARG A 194 19.43 -10.01 11.53
C ARG A 194 19.59 -9.20 12.80
N LYS A 195 18.88 -8.08 12.94
CA LYS A 195 18.89 -7.25 14.14
C LYS A 195 18.39 -8.02 15.36
N LEU A 196 17.25 -8.70 15.24
CA LEU A 196 16.70 -9.52 16.32
C LEU A 196 17.66 -10.64 16.75
N ARG A 197 18.33 -11.29 15.79
CA ARG A 197 19.34 -12.32 16.09
C ARG A 197 20.49 -11.76 16.91
N LEU A 198 20.97 -10.56 16.58
CA LEU A 198 22.04 -9.90 17.34
C LEU A 198 21.60 -9.56 18.76
N GLU A 199 20.41 -8.98 18.92
CA GLU A 199 19.83 -8.65 20.22
C GLU A 199 19.66 -9.90 21.10
N LYS A 200 19.14 -10.99 20.54
CA LYS A 200 19.00 -12.26 21.27
C LYS A 200 20.34 -12.90 21.61
N ALA A 201 21.34 -12.80 20.74
CA ALA A 201 22.68 -13.29 21.03
C ALA A 201 23.35 -12.50 22.17
N GLN A 202 23.15 -11.18 22.22
CA GLN A 202 23.61 -10.34 23.32
C GLN A 202 22.89 -10.71 24.62
N GLY A 203 21.56 -10.77 24.63
CA GLY A 203 20.79 -11.18 25.82
C GLY A 203 21.17 -12.58 26.32
N LEU A 204 21.49 -13.51 25.42
CA LEU A 204 21.99 -14.84 25.80
C LEU A 204 23.36 -14.77 26.50
N ARG A 205 24.27 -13.90 26.05
CA ARG A 205 25.57 -13.70 26.72
C ARG A 205 25.39 -13.12 28.12
N GLU A 206 24.54 -12.10 28.25
CA GLU A 206 24.23 -11.48 29.55
C GLU A 206 23.59 -12.49 30.51
N ALA A 207 22.62 -13.27 30.04
CA ALA A 207 21.99 -14.32 30.83
C ALA A 207 22.98 -15.42 31.28
N LYS A 208 23.93 -15.81 30.42
CA LYS A 208 24.99 -16.76 30.77
C LYS A 208 25.91 -16.21 31.86
N LEU A 209 26.34 -14.95 31.75
CA LEU A 209 27.15 -14.29 32.77
C LEU A 209 26.42 -14.20 34.11
N MET A 210 25.13 -13.84 34.09
CA MET A 210 24.30 -13.83 35.31
C MET A 210 24.17 -15.23 35.93
N ALA A 211 23.99 -16.27 35.10
CA ALA A 211 23.90 -17.65 35.57
C ALA A 211 25.21 -18.12 36.22
N GLU A 212 26.37 -17.81 35.63
CA GLU A 212 27.68 -18.12 36.22
C GLU A 212 27.89 -17.37 37.54
N ALA A 213 27.58 -16.07 37.59
CA ALA A 213 27.66 -15.29 38.82
C ALA A 213 26.76 -15.84 39.94
N ALA A 214 25.53 -16.25 39.60
CA ALA A 214 24.60 -16.87 40.54
C ALA A 214 25.12 -18.24 41.02
N LYS A 215 25.71 -19.04 40.14
CA LYS A 215 26.33 -20.32 40.50
C LYS A 215 27.49 -20.12 41.48
N ASN A 216 28.39 -19.17 41.20
CA ASN A 216 29.52 -18.87 42.07
C ASN A 216 29.07 -18.38 43.45
N ARG A 217 28.04 -17.51 43.52
CA ARG A 217 27.44 -17.07 44.80
C ARG A 217 26.84 -18.24 45.58
N ARG A 218 26.17 -19.17 44.89
CA ARG A 218 25.60 -20.38 45.52
C ARG A 218 26.70 -21.26 46.11
N GLU A 219 27.79 -21.48 45.38
CA GLU A 219 28.94 -22.27 45.84
C GLU A 219 29.62 -21.63 47.05
N GLN A 220 29.84 -20.31 47.03
CA GLN A 220 30.37 -19.56 48.17
C GLN A 220 29.47 -19.65 49.41
N ALA A 221 28.16 -19.50 49.24
CA ALA A 221 27.20 -19.63 50.33
C ALA A 221 27.21 -21.04 50.94
N LEU A 222 27.32 -22.09 50.11
CA LEU A 222 27.44 -23.47 50.57
C LEU A 222 28.74 -23.74 51.33
N ALA A 223 29.87 -23.17 50.88
CA ALA A 223 31.15 -23.28 51.57
C ALA A 223 31.09 -22.61 52.95
N LEU A 224 30.61 -21.37 53.04
CA LEU A 224 30.43 -20.67 54.30
C LEU A 224 29.48 -21.40 55.26
N ALA A 225 28.41 -22.01 54.74
CA ALA A 225 27.51 -22.83 55.56
C ALA A 225 28.22 -24.05 56.15
N LYS A 226 29.04 -24.75 55.36
CA LYS A 226 29.86 -25.86 55.88
C LYS A 226 30.85 -25.40 56.95
N ASP A 227 31.56 -24.30 56.70
CA ASP A 227 32.53 -23.74 57.65
C ASP A 227 31.86 -23.33 58.96
N LYS A 228 30.69 -22.69 58.89
CA LYS A 228 29.87 -22.34 60.06
C LYS A 228 29.48 -23.58 60.86
N THR A 229 29.05 -24.64 60.17
CA THR A 229 28.64 -25.89 60.82
C THR A 229 29.84 -26.54 61.55
N ALA A 230 30.99 -26.63 60.89
CA ALA A 230 32.22 -27.16 61.48
C ALA A 230 32.78 -26.29 62.62
N ALA A 231 32.57 -24.97 62.59
CA ALA A 231 32.94 -24.07 63.68
C ALA A 231 32.00 -24.24 64.89
N MET A 232 30.69 -24.41 64.66
CA MET A 232 29.72 -24.70 65.72
C MET A 232 30.01 -26.04 66.40
N GLU A 233 30.36 -27.09 65.63
CA GLU A 233 30.76 -28.39 66.18
C GLU A 233 32.02 -28.28 67.05
N ARG A 234 33.03 -27.52 66.61
CA ARG A 234 34.24 -27.26 67.39
C ARG A 234 33.96 -26.48 68.67
N ALA A 235 33.11 -25.46 68.62
CA ALA A 235 32.70 -24.70 69.79
C ALA A 235 31.96 -25.60 70.81
N ALA A 236 31.01 -26.42 70.33
CA ALA A 236 30.27 -27.36 71.18
C ALA A 236 31.15 -28.50 71.75
N ALA A 237 32.27 -28.83 71.09
CA ALA A 237 33.26 -29.77 71.63
C ALA A 237 34.15 -29.10 72.70
N ALA A 238 34.55 -27.84 72.51
CA ALA A 238 35.31 -27.08 73.48
C ALA A 238 34.51 -26.81 74.77
N GLU A 239 33.23 -26.47 74.66
CA GLU A 239 32.33 -26.29 75.82
C GLU A 239 32.16 -27.58 76.64
N ARG A 240 32.19 -28.75 75.98
CA ARG A 240 32.12 -30.06 76.66
C ARG A 240 33.42 -30.49 77.35
N GLY A 241 34.56 -29.88 77.01
CA GLY A 241 35.86 -30.18 77.64
C GLY A 241 36.19 -29.29 78.84
N ILE A 242 35.34 -28.31 79.17
CA ILE A 242 35.53 -27.35 80.27
C ILE A 242 34.60 -27.66 81.47
N ALA A 243 33.67 -28.61 81.32
CA ALA A 243 32.84 -29.17 82.40
C ALA A 243 33.45 -30.45 82.97
#